data_AF-V9F0H2-F1
#
_entry.id   AF-V9F0H2-F1
#
_cell.length_a   1.000
_cell.length_b   1.000
_cell.length_c   1.000
_cell.angle_alpha   90.00
_cell.angle_beta   90.00
_cell.angle_gamma   90.00
#
_symmetry.space_group_name_H-M   'P 1'
#
loop_
_entity.id
_entity.type
_entity.pdbx_description
1 polymer ?
#
loop_
_entity_poly.entity_id
_entity_poly.type
_entity_poly.pdbx_seq_one_letter_code
_entity_poly.pdbx_strand_id
1 'polypeptide(L)'
;MRHGLVCVECGAPVEELVRDYGKGNLRLAICSACNSVADKYVEYETILLFLEVLLLKPQVYRHALYNLPAPVSTRTTLKLFVILVMLDMNVKAYLVDRDAGVTFRSESMYRSSEISTSGARIGQFSLHLVCLALVENVVYFVSVFAAIWLDPFRRKWREKLLNEGINAAWTRYASAVCISSFGKLFALLTVIWEFHWSFIHVMGALVVVSNVLALQLLLGEGNPARAKSLHVVAVVGFGLIARGAAQLVLYAMGNSVLFHVLV
;
A
#
# COMPACT_ATOMS: atom_id res chain seq x y z
N MET A 1 9.47 -16.32 19.52
CA MET A 1 10.14 -15.07 19.94
C MET A 1 9.24 -13.94 19.50
N ARG A 2 8.70 -13.15 20.45
CA ARG A 2 7.91 -11.95 20.13
C ARG A 2 8.78 -11.03 19.28
N HIS A 3 8.20 -10.35 18.29
CA HIS A 3 8.90 -9.34 17.51
C HIS A 3 9.73 -8.43 18.42
N GLY A 4 11.04 -8.42 18.21
CA GLY A 4 11.91 -7.47 18.88
C GLY A 4 11.62 -6.09 18.31
N LEU A 5 11.46 -5.10 19.19
CA LEU A 5 11.41 -3.70 18.80
C LEU A 5 12.70 -3.38 18.04
N VAL A 6 12.64 -2.45 17.08
CA VAL A 6 13.79 -2.11 16.25
C VAL A 6 14.10 -0.63 16.34
N CYS A 7 15.37 -0.27 16.23
CA CYS A 7 15.74 1.13 16.11
C CYS A 7 15.28 1.68 14.76
N VAL A 8 14.56 2.79 14.76
CA VAL A 8 14.04 3.41 13.54
C VAL A 8 15.15 4.00 12.67
N GLU A 9 16.34 4.29 13.22
CA GLU A 9 17.48 4.84 12.47
C GLU A 9 18.36 3.75 11.84
N CYS A 10 18.80 2.75 12.61
CA CYS A 10 19.73 1.72 12.12
C CYS A 10 19.09 0.35 11.86
N GLY A 11 17.87 0.08 12.34
CA GLY A 11 17.20 -1.21 12.22
C GLY A 11 17.71 -2.30 13.16
N ALA A 12 18.66 -2.02 14.05
CA ALA A 12 19.12 -2.97 15.06
C ALA A 12 18.00 -3.29 16.07
N PRO A 13 17.94 -4.53 16.61
CA PRO A 13 16.97 -4.88 17.64
C PRO A 13 17.23 -4.08 18.93
N VAL A 14 16.15 -3.71 19.62
CA VAL A 14 16.14 -2.95 20.86
C VAL A 14 15.20 -3.65 21.85
N GLU A 15 15.55 -3.63 23.14
CA GLU A 15 14.75 -4.28 24.20
C GLU A 15 13.51 -3.48 24.58
N GLU A 16 13.62 -2.15 24.62
CA GLU A 16 12.56 -1.22 25.02
C GLU A 16 12.68 0.10 24.23
N LEU A 17 11.56 0.77 23.94
CA LEU A 17 11.56 2.09 23.29
C LEU A 17 11.52 3.24 24.29
N VAL A 18 10.98 2.99 25.48
CA VAL A 18 10.81 3.97 26.56
C VAL A 18 11.30 3.36 27.85
N ARG A 19 12.18 4.07 28.55
CA ARG A 19 12.69 3.75 29.88
C ARG A 19 11.94 4.54 30.94
N ASP A 20 11.45 3.84 31.96
CA ASP A 20 10.91 4.46 33.17
C ASP A 20 12.01 4.54 34.25
N TYR A 21 12.41 5.76 34.61
CA TYR A 21 13.35 6.01 35.69
C TYR A 21 12.67 6.20 37.06
N GLY A 22 11.36 5.93 37.14
CA GLY A 22 10.54 6.13 38.32
C GLY A 22 10.06 7.57 38.48
N LYS A 23 9.05 7.77 39.34
CA LYS A 23 8.41 9.06 39.64
C LYS A 23 7.82 9.77 38.41
N GLY A 24 7.39 9.01 37.39
CA GLY A 24 6.82 9.56 36.16
C GLY A 24 7.84 10.08 35.15
N ASN A 25 9.15 9.82 35.37
CA ASN A 25 10.20 10.21 34.42
C ASN A 25 10.38 9.14 33.35
N LEU A 26 9.51 9.20 32.33
CA LEU A 26 9.65 8.42 31.10
C LEU A 26 10.64 9.12 30.16
N ARG A 27 11.58 8.37 29.59
CA ARG A 27 12.52 8.86 28.58
C ARG A 27 12.67 7.86 27.44
N LEU A 28 12.84 8.36 26.23
CA LEU A 28 13.12 7.51 25.08
C LEU A 28 14.44 6.74 25.26
N ALA A 29 14.42 5.46 24.89
CA ALA A 29 15.60 4.61 24.93
C ALA A 29 16.61 5.03 23.84
N ILE A 30 17.90 4.84 24.13
CA ILE A 30 19.00 5.09 23.19
C ILE A 30 19.47 3.74 22.64
N CYS A 31 19.59 3.64 21.33
CA CYS A 31 20.07 2.43 20.67
C CYS A 31 21.57 2.24 20.93
N SER A 32 21.96 1.06 21.41
CA SER A 32 23.37 0.72 21.68
C SER A 32 24.24 0.58 20.43
N ALA A 33 23.62 0.34 19.26
CA ALA A 33 24.35 0.15 18.01
C ALA A 33 24.71 1.47 17.31
N CYS A 34 23.80 2.44 17.28
CA CYS A 34 24.00 3.72 16.59
C CYS A 34 24.03 4.94 17.51
N ASN A 35 23.84 4.77 18.83
CA ASN A 35 23.79 5.82 19.84
C ASN A 35 22.77 6.93 19.57
N SER A 36 21.80 6.69 18.70
CA SER A 36 20.67 7.59 18.43
C SER A 36 19.45 7.16 19.25
N VAL A 37 18.48 8.07 19.40
CA VAL A 37 17.17 7.74 19.99
C VAL A 37 16.54 6.57 19.23
N ALA A 38 16.17 5.51 19.93
CA ALA A 38 15.74 4.25 19.34
C ALA A 38 14.49 4.42 18.47
N ASP A 39 13.48 5.13 18.98
CA ASP A 39 12.28 5.48 18.25
C ASP A 39 11.68 6.79 18.76
N LYS A 40 11.84 7.87 17.98
CA LYS A 40 11.24 9.18 18.27
C LYS A 40 9.74 9.26 18.01
N TYR A 41 9.20 8.33 17.21
CA TYR A 41 7.81 8.37 16.75
C TYR A 41 6.81 7.90 17.81
N VAL A 42 7.29 7.31 18.91
CA VAL A 42 6.46 6.94 20.06
C VAL A 42 5.74 8.15 20.66
N GLU A 43 6.34 9.34 20.60
CA GLU A 43 5.76 10.59 21.11
C GLU A 43 4.95 11.36 20.05
N TYR A 44 5.02 10.94 18.78
CA TYR A 44 4.40 11.69 17.69
C TYR A 44 2.90 11.40 17.60
N GLU A 45 2.13 12.45 17.37
CA GLU A 45 0.72 12.31 17.01
C GLU A 45 0.57 11.68 15.61
N THR A 46 -0.57 11.01 15.38
CA THR A 46 -0.87 10.31 14.13
C THR A 46 -0.71 11.18 12.88
N ILE A 47 -1.02 12.48 12.96
CA ILE A 47 -0.87 13.41 11.83
C ILE A 47 0.59 13.62 11.44
N LEU A 48 1.51 13.67 12.41
CA LEU A 48 2.94 13.79 12.19
C LEU A 48 3.51 12.49 11.62
N LEU A 49 3.04 11.34 12.12
CA LEU A 49 3.37 10.04 11.53
C LEU A 49 2.94 9.97 10.06
N PHE A 50 1.73 10.43 9.75
CA PHE A 50 1.23 10.48 8.39
C PHE A 50 2.07 11.37 7.47
N LEU A 51 2.48 12.55 7.94
CA LEU A 51 3.37 13.45 7.19
C LEU A 51 4.74 12.80 6.91
N GLU A 52 5.29 12.07 7.87
CA GLU A 52 6.57 11.39 7.69
C GLU A 52 6.46 10.23 6.70
N VAL A 53 5.32 9.52 6.69
CA VAL A 53 5.02 8.47 5.71
C VAL A 53 4.91 9.09 4.31
N LEU A 54 4.26 10.25 4.23
CA LEU A 54 4.17 11.07 3.02
C LEU A 54 5.53 11.49 2.48
N LEU A 55 6.50 11.74 3.35
CA LEU A 55 7.88 12.07 2.97
C LEU A 55 8.72 10.84 2.63
N LEU A 56 8.13 9.63 2.60
CA LEU A 56 8.82 8.36 2.35
C LEU A 56 10.04 8.14 3.27
N LYS A 57 9.98 8.65 4.51
CA LYS A 57 11.11 8.51 5.44
C LYS A 57 11.17 7.07 5.95
N PRO A 58 12.28 6.33 5.75
CA PRO A 58 12.36 4.91 6.14
C PRO A 58 12.13 4.70 7.64
N GLN A 59 12.45 5.69 8.47
CA GLN A 59 12.32 5.60 9.92
C GLN A 59 10.86 5.39 10.36
N VAL A 60 9.89 6.12 9.78
CA VAL A 60 8.48 5.96 10.15
C VAL A 60 7.89 4.64 9.65
N TYR A 61 8.38 4.09 8.54
CA TYR A 61 7.97 2.75 8.10
C TYR A 61 8.47 1.68 9.07
N ARG A 62 9.70 1.81 9.60
CA ARG A 62 10.18 0.90 10.67
C ARG A 62 9.31 1.01 11.92
N HIS A 63 8.94 2.23 12.31
CA HIS A 63 7.98 2.43 13.40
C HIS A 63 6.66 1.73 13.11
N ALA A 64 6.08 1.97 11.94
CA ALA A 64 4.80 1.44 11.50
C ALA A 64 4.77 -0.11 11.41
N LEU A 65 5.91 -0.73 11.07
CA LEU A 65 6.00 -2.18 10.85
C LEU A 65 6.35 -2.97 12.11
N TYR A 66 7.11 -2.38 13.05
CA TYR A 66 7.73 -3.13 14.16
C TYR A 66 7.48 -2.54 15.54
N ASN A 67 7.27 -1.23 15.67
CA ASN A 67 7.27 -0.53 16.96
C ASN A 67 5.90 -0.01 17.40
N LEU A 68 4.82 -0.26 16.64
CA LEU A 68 3.49 0.09 17.12
C LEU A 68 3.18 -0.66 18.43
N PRO A 69 2.61 0.03 19.43
CA PRO A 69 2.30 -0.57 20.73
C PRO A 69 1.26 -1.69 20.63
N ALA A 70 0.37 -1.62 19.63
CA ALA A 70 -0.52 -2.70 19.26
C ALA A 70 -0.30 -3.02 17.77
N PRO A 71 -0.02 -4.29 17.40
CA PRO A 71 0.13 -4.66 16.01
C PRO A 71 -1.17 -4.33 15.27
N VAL A 72 -1.04 -3.91 14.01
CA VAL A 72 -2.20 -3.54 13.18
C VAL A 72 -3.12 -4.75 13.08
N SER A 73 -4.32 -4.62 13.66
CA SER A 73 -5.30 -5.71 13.66
C SER A 73 -5.78 -6.04 12.25
N THR A 74 -6.25 -7.26 12.03
CA THR A 74 -6.90 -7.66 10.76
C THR A 74 -8.08 -6.74 10.43
N ARG A 75 -8.85 -6.29 11.44
CA ARG A 75 -9.96 -5.36 11.25
C ARG A 75 -9.49 -3.99 10.77
N THR A 76 -8.40 -3.46 11.32
CA THR A 76 -7.81 -2.20 10.87
C THR A 76 -7.26 -2.34 9.45
N THR A 77 -6.57 -3.44 9.16
CA THR A 77 -6.04 -3.75 7.83
C THR A 77 -7.16 -3.83 6.79
N LEU A 78 -8.27 -4.49 7.11
CA LEU A 78 -9.45 -4.56 6.25
C LEU A 78 -10.09 -3.18 6.02
N LYS A 79 -10.19 -2.34 7.06
CA LYS A 79 -10.66 -0.96 6.91
C LYS A 79 -9.78 -0.16 5.94
N LEU A 80 -8.46 -0.24 6.10
CA LEU A 80 -7.51 0.41 5.19
C LEU A 80 -7.67 -0.12 3.75
N PHE A 81 -7.80 -1.44 3.58
CA PHE A 81 -8.00 -2.05 2.27
C PHE A 81 -9.30 -1.58 1.60
N VAL A 82 -10.41 -1.51 2.34
CA VAL A 82 -11.68 -0.97 1.82
C VAL A 82 -11.52 0.50 1.40
N ILE A 83 -10.82 1.32 2.19
CA ILE A 83 -10.53 2.72 1.84
C ILE A 83 -9.74 2.78 0.52
N LEU A 84 -8.72 1.93 0.34
CA LEU A 84 -7.92 1.89 -0.89
C LEU A 84 -8.75 1.50 -2.12
N VAL A 85 -9.63 0.51 -1.98
CA VAL A 85 -10.56 0.12 -3.06
C VAL A 85 -11.52 1.27 -3.41
N MET A 86 -12.03 1.99 -2.41
CA MET A 86 -12.86 3.17 -2.65
C MET A 86 -12.09 4.28 -3.35
N LEU A 87 -10.85 4.56 -2.96
CA LEU A 87 -10.00 5.57 -3.63
C LEU A 87 -9.77 5.20 -5.10
N ASP A 88 -9.44 3.94 -5.39
CA ASP A 88 -9.27 3.46 -6.77
C ASP A 88 -10.55 3.55 -7.60
N MET A 89 -11.71 3.26 -6.99
CA MET A 89 -12.99 3.41 -7.65
C MET A 89 -13.28 4.88 -7.99
N ASN A 90 -12.97 5.82 -7.09
CA ASN A 90 -13.14 7.26 -7.35
C ASN A 90 -12.27 7.74 -8.52
N VAL A 91 -11.01 7.29 -8.58
CA VAL A 91 -10.10 7.62 -9.70
C VAL A 91 -10.64 7.04 -11.01
N LYS A 92 -11.14 5.81 -11.01
CA LYS A 92 -11.73 5.18 -12.19
C LYS A 92 -13.00 5.90 -12.65
N ALA A 93 -13.87 6.28 -11.70
CA ALA A 93 -15.07 7.06 -12.00
C ALA A 93 -14.72 8.40 -12.66
N TYR A 94 -13.70 9.10 -12.15
CA TYR A 94 -13.19 10.33 -12.73
C TYR A 94 -12.63 10.14 -14.16
N LEU A 95 -11.83 9.09 -14.39
CA LEU A 95 -11.29 8.78 -15.72
C LEU A 95 -12.40 8.46 -16.74
N VAL A 96 -13.44 7.74 -16.31
CA VAL A 96 -14.61 7.43 -17.13
C VAL A 96 -15.40 8.71 -17.46
N ASP A 97 -15.65 9.57 -16.46
CA ASP A 97 -16.39 10.82 -16.64
C ASP A 97 -15.69 11.79 -17.61
N ARG A 98 -14.36 11.82 -17.58
CA ARG A 98 -13.53 12.68 -18.44
C ARG A 98 -13.22 12.09 -19.81
N ASP A 99 -13.60 10.84 -20.09
CA ASP A 99 -13.20 10.09 -21.30
C ASP A 99 -11.67 10.18 -21.55
N ALA A 100 -10.89 10.12 -20.46
CA ALA A 100 -9.44 10.32 -20.49
C ALA A 100 -8.74 9.12 -19.86
N GLY A 101 -7.72 8.58 -20.53
CA GLY A 101 -6.98 7.42 -20.03
C GLY A 101 -7.82 6.14 -19.95
N VAL A 102 -8.91 6.06 -20.73
CA VAL A 102 -9.82 4.91 -20.82
C VAL A 102 -10.08 4.54 -22.27
N THR A 103 -10.36 3.27 -22.51
CA THR A 103 -10.84 2.74 -23.79
C THR A 103 -12.15 2.01 -23.55
N PHE A 104 -13.20 2.50 -24.21
CA PHE A 104 -14.54 1.93 -24.13
C PHE A 104 -14.78 0.94 -25.27
N ARG A 105 -15.51 -0.14 -24.97
CA ARG A 105 -16.10 -0.98 -26.01
C ARG A 105 -17.29 -0.24 -26.65
N SER A 106 -17.59 -0.54 -27.91
CA SER A 106 -18.71 0.09 -28.65
C SER A 106 -20.05 0.01 -27.90
N GLU A 107 -20.32 -1.13 -27.27
CA GLU A 107 -21.53 -1.37 -26.45
C GLU A 107 -21.32 -1.00 -24.97
N SER A 108 -20.47 -0.02 -24.66
CA SER A 108 -20.22 0.33 -23.26
C SER A 108 -21.44 0.99 -22.63
N MET A 109 -21.77 0.49 -21.44
CA MET A 109 -22.77 1.05 -20.55
C MET A 109 -22.50 2.52 -20.16
N TYR A 110 -21.25 2.97 -20.28
CA TYR A 110 -20.83 4.34 -19.99
C TYR A 110 -21.13 5.35 -21.10
N ARG A 111 -21.39 4.90 -22.33
CA ARG A 111 -21.61 5.77 -23.50
C ARG A 111 -23.09 5.96 -23.85
N SER A 112 -24.01 5.17 -23.27
CA SER A 112 -25.43 5.25 -23.60
C SER A 112 -26.03 6.59 -23.16
N SER A 113 -26.39 7.43 -24.13
CA SER A 113 -26.90 8.80 -23.97
C SER A 113 -28.41 8.89 -23.68
N GLU A 114 -29.02 7.85 -23.12
CA GLU A 114 -30.45 7.91 -22.75
C GLU A 114 -30.61 8.55 -21.37
N ILE A 115 -31.09 9.79 -21.41
CA ILE A 115 -31.30 10.79 -20.34
C ILE A 115 -32.41 10.37 -19.33
N SER A 116 -32.50 9.07 -19.01
CA SER A 116 -33.34 8.56 -17.92
C SER A 116 -32.45 7.79 -16.94
N THR A 117 -31.57 8.54 -16.26
CA THR A 117 -30.77 8.08 -15.14
C THR A 117 -31.67 7.70 -13.97
N SER A 118 -32.28 6.52 -14.05
CA SER A 118 -32.85 5.89 -12.86
C SER A 118 -31.70 5.62 -11.89
N GLY A 119 -31.92 5.85 -10.58
CA GLY A 119 -30.90 5.58 -9.55
C GLY A 119 -30.36 4.15 -9.60
N ALA A 120 -31.13 3.20 -10.15
CA ALA A 120 -30.71 1.84 -10.41
C ALA A 120 -29.51 1.75 -11.39
N ARG A 121 -29.48 2.53 -12.48
CA ARG A 121 -28.35 2.51 -13.44
C ARG A 121 -27.09 3.12 -12.81
N ILE A 122 -27.22 4.22 -12.08
CA ILE A 122 -26.09 4.84 -11.35
C ILE A 122 -25.51 3.86 -10.32
N GLY A 123 -26.39 3.13 -9.63
CA GLY A 123 -26.01 2.06 -8.70
C GLY A 123 -25.25 0.94 -9.41
N GLN A 124 -25.72 0.48 -10.58
CA GLN A 124 -25.04 -0.54 -11.39
C GLN A 124 -23.66 -0.07 -11.86
N PHE A 125 -23.51 1.19 -12.29
CA PHE A 125 -22.23 1.74 -12.75
C PHE A 125 -21.23 1.81 -11.61
N SER A 126 -21.68 2.30 -10.45
CA SER A 126 -20.87 2.41 -9.25
C SER A 126 -20.45 1.04 -8.74
N LEU A 127 -21.37 0.08 -8.69
CA LEU A 127 -21.09 -1.29 -8.29
C LEU A 127 -20.05 -1.93 -9.21
N HIS A 128 -20.19 -1.75 -10.53
CA HIS A 128 -19.23 -2.27 -11.49
C HIS A 128 -17.81 -1.73 -11.27
N LEU A 129 -17.68 -0.41 -11.06
CA LEU A 129 -16.37 0.21 -10.79
C LEU A 129 -15.76 -0.24 -9.46
N VAL A 130 -16.58 -0.38 -8.41
CA VAL A 130 -16.12 -0.93 -7.12
C VAL A 130 -15.64 -2.37 -7.28
N CYS A 131 -16.40 -3.22 -7.97
CA CYS A 131 -16.01 -4.61 -8.21
C CYS A 131 -14.71 -4.71 -9.02
N LEU A 132 -14.55 -3.88 -10.05
CA LEU A 132 -13.33 -3.84 -10.84
C LEU A 132 -12.12 -3.40 -9.99
N ALA A 133 -12.26 -2.31 -9.22
CA ALA A 133 -11.23 -1.83 -8.30
C ALA A 133 -10.88 -2.89 -7.24
N LEU A 134 -11.88 -3.60 -6.72
CA LEU A 134 -11.68 -4.69 -5.76
C LEU A 134 -10.87 -5.82 -6.39
N VAL A 135 -11.26 -6.31 -7.56
CA VAL A 135 -10.56 -7.41 -8.25
C VAL A 135 -9.10 -7.03 -8.54
N GLU A 136 -8.86 -5.82 -9.05
CA GLU A 136 -7.50 -5.34 -9.32
C GLU A 136 -6.62 -5.27 -8.07
N ASN A 137 -7.14 -4.74 -6.96
CA ASN A 137 -6.39 -4.66 -5.71
C ASN A 137 -6.18 -6.05 -5.10
N VAL A 138 -7.16 -6.95 -5.17
CA VAL A 138 -6.99 -8.35 -4.72
C VAL A 138 -5.92 -9.05 -5.55
N VAL A 139 -5.96 -8.93 -6.87
CA VAL A 139 -4.93 -9.50 -7.77
C VAL A 139 -3.55 -8.97 -7.42
N TYR A 140 -3.41 -7.66 -7.20
CA TYR A 140 -2.14 -7.06 -6.80
C TYR A 140 -1.64 -7.63 -5.46
N PHE A 141 -2.49 -7.63 -4.42
CA PHE A 141 -2.11 -8.13 -3.08
C PHE A 141 -1.74 -9.62 -3.12
N VAL A 142 -2.54 -10.43 -3.80
CA VAL A 142 -2.33 -11.89 -3.88
C VAL A 142 -1.09 -12.20 -4.72
N SER A 143 -0.89 -11.55 -5.87
CA SER A 143 0.26 -11.81 -6.74
C SER A 143 1.60 -11.43 -6.08
N VAL A 144 1.66 -10.28 -5.39
CA VAL A 144 2.85 -9.86 -4.64
C VAL A 144 3.10 -10.82 -3.47
N PHE A 145 2.07 -11.17 -2.70
CA PHE A 145 2.22 -12.15 -1.61
C PHE A 145 2.67 -13.51 -2.13
N ALA A 146 2.07 -14.00 -3.23
CA ALA A 146 2.44 -15.25 -3.86
C ALA A 146 3.88 -15.21 -4.39
N ALA A 147 4.36 -14.09 -4.94
CA ALA A 147 5.74 -13.94 -5.36
C ALA A 147 6.72 -13.95 -4.17
N ILE A 148 6.38 -13.28 -3.06
CA ILE A 148 7.15 -13.33 -1.81
C ILE A 148 7.16 -14.75 -1.25
N TRP A 149 6.01 -15.43 -1.30
CA TRP A 149 5.84 -16.81 -0.87
C TRP A 149 6.74 -17.69 -1.75
N LEU A 150 6.53 -17.77 -3.07
CA LEU A 150 7.34 -18.61 -3.97
C LEU A 150 8.86 -18.36 -3.88
N ASP A 151 9.27 -17.17 -3.43
CA ASP A 151 10.68 -16.79 -3.20
C ASP A 151 11.58 -17.19 -4.38
N PRO A 152 11.31 -16.65 -5.59
CA PRO A 152 12.04 -17.03 -6.80
C PRO A 152 13.55 -16.73 -6.70
N PHE A 153 13.95 -15.86 -5.77
CA PHE A 153 15.33 -15.44 -5.54
C PHE A 153 16.03 -16.19 -4.39
N ARG A 154 15.37 -17.18 -3.76
CA ARG A 154 15.91 -18.00 -2.66
C ARG A 154 16.47 -17.17 -1.49
N ARG A 155 15.78 -16.09 -1.12
CA ARG A 155 16.17 -15.15 -0.05
C ARG A 155 15.65 -15.54 1.34
N LYS A 156 14.93 -16.65 1.44
CA LYS A 156 14.27 -17.15 2.65
C LYS A 156 13.26 -16.16 3.23
N TRP A 157 12.57 -15.43 2.36
CA TRP A 157 11.56 -14.45 2.77
C TRP A 157 10.40 -15.09 3.54
N ARG A 158 10.01 -16.32 3.17
CA ARG A 158 9.03 -17.11 3.91
C ARG A 158 9.39 -17.25 5.39
N GLU A 159 10.63 -17.66 5.67
CA GLU A 159 11.11 -17.91 7.04
C GLU A 159 11.07 -16.61 7.86
N LYS A 160 11.47 -15.48 7.25
CA LYS A 160 11.40 -14.15 7.89
C LYS A 160 9.97 -13.72 8.23
N LEU A 161 9.00 -14.01 7.37
CA LEU A 161 7.59 -13.65 7.60
C LEU A 161 6.88 -14.59 8.59
N LEU A 162 7.22 -15.89 8.58
CA LEU A 162 6.49 -16.95 9.28
C LEU A 162 6.78 -17.06 10.78
N ASN A 163 7.58 -16.17 11.36
CA ASN A 163 7.96 -16.21 12.77
C ASN A 163 6.77 -16.36 13.76
N GLU A 164 5.57 -15.88 13.39
CA GLU A 164 4.35 -15.94 14.22
C GLU A 164 3.15 -16.62 13.51
N GLY A 165 3.41 -17.38 12.43
CA GLY A 165 2.40 -18.11 11.66
C GLY A 165 1.81 -17.34 10.46
N ILE A 166 1.07 -18.06 9.62
CA ILE A 166 0.58 -17.57 8.31
C ILE A 166 -0.36 -16.37 8.45
N ASN A 167 -1.28 -16.39 9.43
CA ASN A 167 -2.26 -15.33 9.61
C ASN A 167 -1.61 -14.01 10.04
N ALA A 168 -0.60 -14.09 10.93
CA ALA A 168 0.19 -12.92 11.34
C ALA A 168 1.04 -12.40 10.17
N ALA A 169 1.68 -13.30 9.42
CA ALA A 169 2.46 -12.96 8.24
C ALA A 169 1.62 -12.23 7.18
N TRP A 170 0.42 -12.75 6.87
CA TRP A 170 -0.53 -12.12 5.96
C TRP A 170 -0.98 -10.75 6.46
N THR A 171 -1.31 -10.64 7.74
CA THR A 171 -1.81 -9.38 8.32
C THR A 171 -0.71 -8.31 8.28
N ARG A 172 0.54 -8.65 8.60
CA ARG A 172 1.69 -7.74 8.52
C ARG A 172 2.01 -7.31 7.10
N TYR A 173 1.97 -8.25 6.16
CA TYR A 173 2.14 -7.95 4.74
C TYR A 173 1.03 -7.01 4.24
N ALA A 174 -0.24 -7.37 4.49
CA ALA A 174 -1.37 -6.60 4.01
C ALA A 174 -1.42 -5.20 4.66
N SER A 175 -1.12 -5.08 5.97
CA SER A 175 -1.04 -3.78 6.62
C SER A 175 0.10 -2.93 6.08
N ALA A 176 1.27 -3.52 5.83
CA ALA A 176 2.41 -2.84 5.21
C ALA A 176 2.04 -2.24 3.84
N VAL A 177 1.49 -3.07 2.95
CA VAL A 177 1.08 -2.66 1.59
C VAL A 177 -0.05 -1.62 1.65
N CYS A 178 -0.99 -1.77 2.59
CA CYS A 178 -2.05 -0.79 2.78
C CYS A 178 -1.51 0.58 3.23
N ILE A 179 -0.63 0.61 4.22
CA ILE A 179 -0.03 1.84 4.75
C ILE A 179 0.84 2.50 3.69
N SER A 180 1.63 1.72 2.94
CA SER A 180 2.48 2.26 1.87
C SER A 180 1.68 2.73 0.65
N SER A 181 0.41 2.35 0.52
CA SER A 181 -0.48 2.84 -0.54
C SER A 181 -1.17 4.18 -0.20
N PHE A 182 -0.71 4.90 0.84
CA PHE A 182 -1.24 6.22 1.22
C PHE A 182 -1.27 7.23 0.06
N GLY A 183 -0.36 7.11 -0.91
CA GLY A 183 -0.26 8.00 -2.06
C GLY A 183 -1.55 8.07 -2.88
N LYS A 184 -2.41 7.03 -2.81
CA LYS A 184 -3.73 7.03 -3.45
C LYS A 184 -4.67 8.11 -2.93
N LEU A 185 -4.44 8.64 -1.71
CA LEU A 185 -5.21 9.75 -1.18
C LEU A 185 -5.06 11.02 -2.04
N PHE A 186 -3.87 11.27 -2.61
CA PHE A 186 -3.64 12.42 -3.48
C PHE A 186 -4.35 12.29 -4.82
N ALA A 187 -4.76 11.08 -5.21
CA ALA A 187 -5.59 10.91 -6.38
C ALA A 187 -6.99 11.54 -6.19
N LEU A 188 -7.43 11.81 -4.95
CA LEU A 188 -8.62 12.66 -4.74
C LEU A 188 -8.36 14.12 -5.12
N LEU A 189 -7.13 14.61 -4.97
CA LEU A 189 -6.81 15.97 -5.40
C LEU A 189 -6.92 16.12 -6.91
N THR A 190 -6.65 15.07 -7.69
CA THR A 190 -6.87 15.11 -9.16
C THR A 190 -8.34 15.22 -9.51
N VAL A 191 -9.22 14.66 -8.69
CA VAL A 191 -10.67 14.80 -8.86
C VAL A 191 -11.13 16.22 -8.49
N ILE A 192 -10.62 16.78 -7.39
CA ILE A 192 -11.04 18.11 -6.90
C ILE A 192 -10.52 19.24 -7.79
N TRP A 193 -9.25 19.17 -8.18
CA TRP A 193 -8.54 20.22 -8.92
C TRP A 193 -8.46 19.96 -10.42
N GLU A 194 -9.16 18.94 -10.92
CA GLU A 194 -9.26 18.56 -12.33
C GLU A 194 -7.90 18.53 -13.07
N PHE A 195 -6.86 17.98 -12.43
CA PHE A 195 -5.55 17.85 -13.05
C PHE A 195 -5.59 16.94 -14.28
N HIS A 196 -4.67 17.16 -15.22
CA HIS A 196 -4.54 16.29 -16.38
C HIS A 196 -4.33 14.82 -15.96
N TRP A 197 -5.02 13.89 -16.63
CA TRP A 197 -5.08 12.47 -16.25
C TRP A 197 -3.70 11.80 -16.12
N SER A 198 -2.69 12.31 -16.83
CA SER A 198 -1.32 11.83 -16.72
C SER A 198 -0.70 11.99 -15.33
N PHE A 199 -1.19 12.94 -14.51
CA PHE A 199 -0.73 13.11 -13.13
C PHE A 199 -1.03 11.88 -12.26
N ILE A 200 -2.04 11.09 -12.64
CA ILE A 200 -2.38 9.85 -11.95
C ILE A 200 -1.24 8.81 -12.10
N HIS A 201 -0.47 8.84 -13.20
CA HIS A 201 0.74 8.01 -13.33
C HIS A 201 1.85 8.42 -12.36
N VAL A 202 1.99 9.72 -12.06
CA VAL A 202 2.96 10.22 -11.06
C VAL A 202 2.59 9.71 -9.68
N MET A 203 1.30 9.74 -9.35
CA MET A 203 0.81 9.19 -8.09
C MET A 203 0.99 7.67 -8.01
N GLY A 204 0.75 6.95 -9.10
CA GLY A 204 1.06 5.52 -9.21
C GLY A 204 2.55 5.24 -8.96
N ALA A 205 3.44 6.00 -9.58
CA ALA A 205 4.88 5.86 -9.36
C ALA A 205 5.28 6.10 -7.89
N LEU A 206 4.69 7.10 -7.22
CA LEU A 206 4.89 7.36 -5.80
C LEU A 206 4.47 6.16 -4.94
N VAL A 207 3.27 5.62 -5.20
CA VAL A 207 2.74 4.44 -4.50
C VAL A 207 3.64 3.23 -4.72
N VAL A 208 4.16 3.01 -5.92
CA VAL A 208 5.09 1.91 -6.23
C VAL A 208 6.39 2.06 -5.45
N VAL A 209 6.99 3.26 -5.42
CA VAL A 209 8.23 3.51 -4.66
C VAL A 209 8.00 3.27 -3.16
N SER A 210 6.87 3.75 -2.64
CA SER A 210 6.47 3.54 -1.25
C SER A 210 6.27 2.05 -0.92
N ASN A 211 5.57 1.30 -1.78
CA ASN A 211 5.38 -0.15 -1.62
C ASN A 211 6.71 -0.91 -1.65
N VAL A 212 7.63 -0.54 -2.54
CA VAL A 212 8.98 -1.12 -2.58
C VAL A 212 9.72 -0.86 -1.27
N LEU A 213 9.68 0.37 -0.76
CA LEU A 213 10.34 0.73 0.51
C LEU A 213 9.77 -0.07 1.69
N ALA A 214 8.45 -0.12 1.81
CA ALA A 214 7.79 -0.85 2.89
C ALA A 214 8.08 -2.35 2.85
N LEU A 215 8.04 -2.97 1.67
CA LEU A 215 8.37 -4.39 1.52
C LEU A 215 9.86 -4.68 1.72
N GLN A 216 10.75 -3.80 1.31
CA GLN A 216 12.18 -3.92 1.60
C GLN A 216 12.44 -3.96 3.11
N LEU A 217 11.82 -3.03 3.84
CA LEU A 217 11.94 -2.97 5.30
C LEU A 217 11.31 -4.22 5.95
N LEU A 218 10.11 -4.62 5.53
CA LEU A 218 9.43 -5.80 6.05
C LEU A 218 10.23 -7.10 5.84
N LEU A 219 10.86 -7.25 4.68
CA LEU A 219 11.66 -8.42 4.31
C LEU A 219 13.11 -8.35 4.82
N GLY A 220 13.51 -7.24 5.46
CA GLY A 220 14.89 -7.00 5.87
C GLY A 220 15.86 -7.07 4.69
N GLU A 221 15.45 -6.51 3.55
CA GLU A 221 16.21 -6.46 2.30
C GLU A 221 16.70 -5.03 2.06
N GLY A 222 18.03 -4.88 1.88
CA GLY A 222 18.67 -3.61 1.57
C GLY A 222 19.54 -3.07 2.71
N ASN A 223 20.68 -2.49 2.35
CA ASN A 223 21.49 -1.74 3.29
C ASN A 223 20.76 -0.43 3.66
N PRO A 224 20.79 0.03 4.93
CA PRO A 224 20.16 1.29 5.33
C PRO A 224 20.67 2.51 4.55
N ALA A 225 21.81 2.40 3.85
CA ALA A 225 22.41 3.44 3.01
C ALA A 225 22.15 3.31 1.49
N ARG A 226 21.64 2.17 0.98
CA ARG A 226 21.37 1.96 -0.46
C ARG A 226 20.01 1.29 -0.67
N ALA A 227 19.01 2.12 -0.95
CA ALA A 227 17.58 1.83 -0.89
C ALA A 227 16.97 1.01 -2.04
N LYS A 228 17.73 0.19 -2.78
CA LYS A 228 17.15 -0.56 -3.92
C LYS A 228 17.58 -2.01 -3.96
N SER A 229 16.90 -2.86 -3.19
CA SER A 229 16.86 -4.30 -3.50
C SER A 229 16.09 -4.48 -4.81
N LEU A 230 16.83 -4.76 -5.88
CA LEU A 230 16.28 -4.99 -7.22
C LEU A 230 15.27 -6.15 -7.24
N HIS A 231 15.42 -7.10 -6.31
CA HIS A 231 14.50 -8.22 -6.13
C HIS A 231 13.11 -7.77 -5.65
N VAL A 232 13.04 -6.87 -4.67
CA VAL A 232 11.76 -6.34 -4.18
C VAL A 232 11.09 -5.48 -5.26
N VAL A 233 11.88 -4.72 -6.02
CA VAL A 233 11.38 -3.99 -7.20
C VAL A 233 10.77 -4.96 -8.22
N ALA A 234 11.43 -6.08 -8.50
CA ALA A 234 10.92 -7.09 -9.41
C ALA A 234 9.61 -7.73 -8.90
N VAL A 235 9.49 -7.99 -7.60
CA VAL A 235 8.26 -8.53 -6.98
C VAL A 235 7.10 -7.55 -7.10
N VAL A 236 7.31 -6.27 -6.78
CA VAL A 236 6.27 -5.23 -6.94
C VAL A 236 5.90 -5.06 -8.41
N GLY A 237 6.89 -5.05 -9.30
CA GLY A 237 6.69 -4.99 -10.74
C GLY A 237 5.87 -6.17 -11.27
N PHE A 238 6.14 -7.39 -10.81
CA PHE A 238 5.33 -8.56 -11.13
C PHE A 238 3.87 -8.39 -10.69
N GLY A 239 3.63 -7.83 -9.50
CA GLY A 239 2.28 -7.52 -9.03
C GLY A 239 1.53 -6.52 -9.93
N LEU A 240 2.21 -5.48 -10.39
CA LEU A 240 1.63 -4.49 -11.31
C LEU A 240 1.31 -5.10 -12.68
N ILE A 241 2.21 -5.96 -13.19
CA ILE A 241 1.98 -6.70 -14.44
C ILE A 241 0.78 -7.63 -14.30
N ALA A 242 0.69 -8.38 -13.19
CA ALA A 242 -0.43 -9.27 -12.91
C ALA A 242 -1.76 -8.50 -12.85
N ARG A 243 -1.77 -7.32 -12.23
CA ARG A 243 -2.93 -6.42 -12.20
C ARG A 243 -3.33 -5.95 -13.61
N GLY A 244 -2.37 -5.47 -14.41
CA GLY A 244 -2.64 -5.05 -15.78
C GLY A 244 -3.13 -6.19 -16.66
N ALA A 245 -2.54 -7.38 -16.51
CA ALA A 245 -2.98 -8.59 -17.19
C ALA A 245 -4.40 -8.98 -16.79
N ALA A 246 -4.76 -8.92 -15.50
CA ALA A 246 -6.13 -9.17 -15.06
C ALA A 246 -7.13 -8.20 -15.71
N GLN A 247 -6.78 -6.93 -15.85
CA GLN A 247 -7.63 -5.94 -16.52
C GLN A 247 -7.81 -6.26 -18.02
N LEU A 248 -6.73 -6.67 -18.69
CA LEU A 248 -6.78 -7.10 -20.10
C LEU A 248 -7.62 -8.37 -20.28
N VAL A 249 -7.49 -9.35 -19.37
CA VAL A 249 -8.30 -10.57 -19.37
C VAL A 249 -9.77 -10.23 -19.17
N LEU A 250 -10.11 -9.35 -18.21
CA LEU A 250 -11.48 -8.90 -18.01
C LEU A 250 -12.03 -8.20 -19.27
N TYR A 251 -11.25 -7.34 -19.92
CA TYR A 251 -11.63 -6.72 -21.18
C TYR A 251 -11.87 -7.73 -22.30
N ALA A 252 -11.00 -8.74 -22.42
CA ALA A 252 -11.16 -9.83 -23.39
C ALA A 252 -12.42 -10.67 -23.11
N MET A 253 -12.77 -10.88 -21.83
CA MET A 253 -14.00 -11.56 -21.39
C MET A 253 -15.27 -10.73 -21.60
N GLY A 254 -15.14 -9.48 -22.07
CA GLY A 254 -16.27 -8.61 -22.40
C GLY A 254 -16.51 -7.47 -21.41
N ASN A 255 -15.54 -7.15 -20.56
CA ASN A 255 -15.63 -5.94 -19.74
C ASN A 255 -15.75 -4.69 -20.63
N SER A 256 -16.59 -3.75 -20.21
CA SER A 256 -17.00 -2.62 -21.04
C SER A 256 -15.95 -1.51 -21.16
N VAL A 257 -14.98 -1.47 -20.26
CA VAL A 257 -13.96 -0.43 -20.14
C VAL A 257 -12.59 -1.03 -19.83
N LEU A 258 -11.55 -0.42 -20.39
CA LEU A 258 -10.14 -0.69 -20.09
C LEU A 258 -9.47 0.62 -19.66
N PHE A 259 -8.76 0.61 -18.54
CA PHE A 259 -8.05 1.77 -18.01
C PHE A 259 -6.57 1.72 -18.40
N HIS A 260 -6.00 2.84 -18.84
CA HIS A 260 -4.57 2.92 -19.17
C HIS A 260 -3.68 3.18 -17.94
N VAL A 261 -4.28 3.24 -16.75
CA VAL A 261 -3.64 3.66 -15.52
C VAL A 261 -3.62 2.52 -14.50
N LEU A 262 -2.43 2.20 -14.00
CA LEU A 262 -2.19 1.20 -12.95
C LEU A 262 -1.75 1.92 -11.67
N VAL A 263 -2.70 2.44 -10.88
CA VAL A 263 -2.46 3.06 -9.55
C VAL A 263 -2.75 2.10 -8.43
#